data_AF-A0A962DTZ5-F1
#
_entry.id   AF-A0A962DTZ5-F1
#
_cell.length_a   1.000
_cell.length_b   1.000
_cell.length_c   1.000
_cell.angle_alpha   90.00
_cell.angle_beta   90.00
_cell.angle_gamma   90.00
#
_symmetry.space_group_name_H-M   'P 1'
#
loop_
_entity.id
_entity.type
_entity.pdbx_description
1 polymer ?
#
loop_
_entity_poly.entity_id
_entity_poly.type
_entity_poly.pdbx_seq_one_letter_code
_entity_poly.pdbx_strand_id
1 'polypeptide(L)'
;EIEQNEGELLEVAQHDGSILRLRKTAPDYDPRDRIGAMNFIARHQAEGEVVTGLLYVDPEARDFHQHLQTVSTPLNRLGTAELCPGSEALAKLNERLR
;
A
#
# COMPACT_ATOMS: atom_id res chain seq x y z
N GLU A 1 11.74 -24.01 -5.09
CA GLU A 1 11.18 -22.72 -5.53
C GLU A 1 10.68 -22.89 -6.96
N ILE A 2 9.50 -22.37 -7.28
CA ILE A 2 8.99 -22.35 -8.65
C ILE A 2 9.25 -20.93 -9.15
N GLU A 3 10.16 -20.80 -10.11
CA GLU A 3 10.46 -19.52 -10.75
C GLU A 3 9.38 -19.25 -11.80
N GLN A 4 8.80 -18.05 -11.78
CA GLN A 4 7.63 -17.68 -12.59
C GLN A 4 8.00 -16.46 -13.43
N ASN A 5 7.96 -16.57 -14.76
CA ASN A 5 8.34 -15.50 -15.67
C ASN A 5 7.23 -14.43 -15.75
N GLU A 6 7.58 -13.22 -16.16
CA GLU A 6 6.61 -12.12 -16.30
C GLU A 6 5.53 -12.47 -17.35
N GLY A 7 4.26 -12.21 -17.02
CA GLY A 7 3.11 -12.58 -17.85
C GLY A 7 2.72 -14.07 -17.84
N GLU A 8 3.51 -14.94 -17.23
CA GLU A 8 3.30 -16.38 -17.25
C GLU A 8 2.07 -16.81 -16.44
N LEU A 9 1.39 -17.87 -16.92
CA LEU A 9 0.40 -18.60 -16.13
C LEU A 9 1.06 -19.80 -15.49
N LEU A 10 0.94 -19.92 -14.17
CA LEU A 10 1.31 -21.13 -13.45
C LEU A 10 0.05 -21.82 -12.92
N GLU A 11 -0.10 -23.10 -13.25
CA GLU A 11 -1.08 -23.97 -12.63
C GLU A 11 -0.46 -24.70 -11.45
N VAL A 12 -1.07 -24.57 -10.28
CA VAL A 12 -0.62 -25.19 -9.03
C VAL A 12 -1.68 -26.17 -8.53
N ALA A 13 -1.36 -27.46 -8.56
CA ALA A 13 -2.21 -28.48 -7.98
C ALA A 13 -2.27 -28.33 -6.44
N GLN A 14 -3.48 -28.21 -5.92
CA GLN A 14 -3.76 -28.13 -4.49
C GLN A 14 -3.95 -29.52 -3.88
N HIS A 15 -3.86 -29.60 -2.55
CA HIS A 15 -3.99 -30.88 -1.82
C HIS A 15 -5.39 -31.51 -1.93
N ASP A 16 -6.42 -30.71 -2.26
CA ASP A 16 -7.81 -31.14 -2.42
C ASP A 16 -8.14 -31.57 -3.85
N GLY A 17 -7.14 -31.58 -4.74
CA GLY A 17 -7.29 -31.92 -6.15
C GLY A 17 -7.75 -30.77 -7.05
N SER A 18 -7.99 -29.57 -6.50
CA SER A 18 -8.26 -28.38 -7.29
C SER A 18 -6.98 -27.83 -7.95
N ILE A 19 -7.15 -27.03 -9.00
CA ILE A 19 -6.05 -26.36 -9.70
C ILE A 19 -6.18 -24.85 -9.49
N LEU A 20 -5.15 -24.25 -8.88
CA LEU A 20 -5.03 -22.80 -8.75
C LEU A 20 -4.24 -22.24 -9.95
N ARG A 21 -4.82 -21.28 -10.67
CA ARG A 21 -4.18 -20.62 -11.81
C ARG A 21 -3.62 -19.27 -11.37
N LEU A 22 -2.31 -19.10 -11.38
CA LEU A 22 -1.63 -17.87 -10.98
C LEU A 22 -1.10 -17.13 -12.21
N ARG A 23 -1.52 -15.89 -12.42
CA ARG A 23 -1.11 -15.03 -13.53
C ARG A 23 -0.17 -13.94 -13.04
N LYS A 24 1.10 -13.99 -13.43
CA LYS A 24 2.04 -12.90 -13.09
C LYS A 24 1.80 -11.69 -13.98
N THR A 25 1.92 -10.47 -13.43
CA THR A 25 1.90 -9.23 -14.21
C THR A 25 2.94 -9.26 -15.33
N ALA A 26 2.57 -8.72 -16.50
CA ALA A 26 3.42 -8.66 -17.68
C ALA A 26 4.33 -7.41 -17.69
N PRO A 27 5.41 -7.38 -18.50
CA PRO A 27 6.35 -6.25 -18.53
C PRO A 27 5.73 -4.92 -18.98
N ASP A 28 4.66 -4.98 -19.77
CA ASP A 28 3.92 -3.83 -20.30
C ASP A 28 2.80 -3.34 -19.37
N TYR A 29 2.62 -3.99 -18.22
CA TYR A 29 1.65 -3.60 -17.21
C TYR A 29 2.08 -2.30 -16.50
N ASP A 30 1.26 -1.25 -16.55
CA ASP A 30 1.49 -0.04 -15.76
C ASP A 30 0.79 -0.12 -14.39
N PRO A 31 1.52 -0.32 -13.28
CA PRO A 31 0.93 -0.40 -11.95
C PRO A 31 0.44 0.96 -11.42
N ARG A 32 0.62 2.07 -12.15
CA ARG A 32 0.14 3.40 -11.75
C ARG A 32 -1.27 3.71 -12.26
N ASP A 33 -1.78 2.91 -13.20
CA ASP A 33 -3.15 3.04 -13.69
C ASP A 33 -4.12 2.26 -12.80
N ARG A 34 -4.83 2.98 -11.92
CA ARG A 34 -5.83 2.39 -11.02
C ARG A 34 -6.94 1.68 -11.77
N ILE A 35 -7.42 2.25 -12.88
CA ILE A 35 -8.53 1.69 -13.65
C ILE A 35 -8.04 0.46 -14.41
N GLY A 36 -6.85 0.56 -15.02
CA GLY A 36 -6.15 -0.56 -15.63
C GLY A 36 -5.98 -1.74 -14.68
N ALA A 37 -5.54 -1.49 -13.45
CA ALA A 37 -5.38 -2.51 -12.43
C ALA A 37 -6.70 -3.20 -12.05
N MET A 38 -7.76 -2.43 -11.80
CA MET A 38 -9.08 -2.99 -11.49
C MET A 38 -9.63 -3.83 -12.64
N ASN A 39 -9.51 -3.35 -13.88
CA ASN A 39 -9.94 -4.07 -15.06
C ASN A 39 -9.14 -5.36 -15.29
N PHE A 40 -7.82 -5.29 -15.07
CA PHE A 40 -6.93 -6.44 -15.19
C PHE A 40 -7.30 -7.53 -14.18
N ILE A 41 -7.52 -7.17 -12.91
CA ILE A 41 -7.97 -8.12 -11.87
C ILE A 41 -9.32 -8.73 -12.25
N ALA A 42 -10.31 -7.90 -12.62
CA ALA A 42 -11.65 -8.37 -12.95
C ALA A 42 -11.67 -9.33 -14.15
N ARG A 43 -10.89 -9.03 -15.20
CA ARG A 43 -10.78 -9.89 -16.39
C ARG A 43 -10.25 -11.28 -16.05
N HIS A 44 -9.12 -11.35 -15.36
CA HIS A 44 -8.48 -12.62 -15.03
C HIS A 44 -9.28 -13.39 -13.98
N GLN A 45 -9.94 -12.69 -13.05
CA GLN A 45 -10.86 -13.33 -12.12
C GLN A 45 -12.04 -14.01 -12.84
N ALA A 46 -12.58 -13.40 -13.91
CA ALA A 46 -13.61 -14.02 -14.74
C ALA A 46 -13.11 -15.26 -15.51
N GLU A 47 -11.79 -15.34 -15.76
CA GLU A 47 -11.11 -16.49 -16.38
C GLU A 47 -10.69 -17.56 -15.34
N GLY A 48 -10.97 -17.34 -14.05
CA GLY A 48 -10.57 -18.24 -12.97
C GLY A 48 -9.09 -18.15 -12.60
N GLU A 49 -8.44 -17.05 -12.96
CA GLU A 49 -7.03 -16.78 -12.70
C GLU A 49 -6.87 -15.79 -11.53
N VAL A 50 -5.86 -16.03 -10.70
CA VAL A 50 -5.45 -15.15 -9.61
C VAL A 50 -4.22 -14.39 -10.05
N VAL A 51 -4.34 -13.06 -10.12
CA VAL A 51 -3.23 -12.19 -10.52
C VAL A 51 -2.21 -12.06 -9.39
N THR A 52 -0.92 -12.13 -9.73
CA THR A 52 0.22 -12.02 -8.82
C THR A 52 1.21 -10.95 -9.30
N GLY A 53 1.95 -10.35 -8.37
CA GLY A 53 2.94 -9.29 -8.66
C GLY A 53 2.53 -7.92 -8.10
N LEU A 54 3.12 -6.86 -8.64
CA LEU A 54 2.76 -5.48 -8.30
C LEU A 54 1.50 -5.07 -9.05
N LEU A 55 0.36 -5.09 -8.36
CA LEU A 55 -0.95 -4.81 -8.98
C LEU A 55 -1.22 -3.31 -9.13
N TYR A 56 -0.96 -2.54 -8.07
CA TYR A 56 -1.18 -1.09 -8.12
C TYR A 56 -0.27 -0.38 -7.13
N VAL A 57 0.23 0.78 -7.53
CA VAL A 57 0.92 1.74 -6.67
C VAL A 57 0.42 3.13 -7.00
N ASP A 58 0.00 3.86 -5.96
CA ASP A 58 -0.33 5.27 -6.07
C ASP A 58 0.96 6.10 -5.95
N PRO A 59 1.43 6.76 -7.01
CA PRO A 59 2.68 7.53 -6.97
C PRO A 59 2.55 8.83 -6.14
N GLU A 60 1.33 9.29 -5.86
CA GLU A 60 1.07 10.52 -5.09
C GLU A 60 0.66 10.23 -3.64
N ALA A 61 0.66 8.95 -3.24
CA ALA A 61 0.33 8.57 -1.88
C ALA A 61 1.29 9.20 -0.87
N ARG A 62 0.73 10.01 0.03
CA ARG A 62 1.45 10.53 1.19
C ARG A 62 1.50 9.50 2.29
N ASP A 63 2.65 9.41 2.96
CA ASP A 63 2.77 8.56 4.13
C ASP A 63 1.91 9.09 5.31
N PHE A 64 1.71 8.24 6.31
CA PHE A 64 0.83 8.56 7.43
C PHE A 64 1.38 9.69 8.31
N HIS A 65 2.70 9.83 8.42
CA HIS A 65 3.33 10.92 9.17
C HIS A 65 3.08 12.28 8.50
N GLN A 66 3.17 12.34 7.17
CA GLN A 66 2.83 13.51 6.37
C GLN A 66 1.34 13.85 6.46
N HIS A 67 0.47 12.84 6.41
CA HIS A 67 -0.97 13.03 6.53
C HIS A 67 -1.36 13.61 7.89
N LEU A 68 -0.80 13.07 8.98
CA LEU A 68 -1.04 13.53 10.35
C LEU A 68 -0.24 14.78 10.75
N GLN A 69 0.58 15.31 9.83
CA GLN A 69 1.48 16.45 10.08
C GLN A 69 2.35 16.26 11.33
N THR A 70 2.79 15.03 11.58
CA THR A 70 3.65 14.70 12.72
C THR A 70 5.10 15.12 12.44
N VAL A 71 5.87 15.26 13.52
CA VAL A 71 7.30 15.57 13.43
C VAL A 71 8.09 14.39 12.82
N SER A 72 9.24 14.69 12.22
CA SER A 72 10.14 13.68 11.64
C SER A 72 10.80 12.78 12.69
N THR A 73 10.96 13.29 13.92
CA THR A 73 11.52 12.54 15.03
C THR A 73 10.51 11.51 15.56
N PRO A 74 10.89 10.23 15.68
CA PRO A 74 10.03 9.22 16.30
C PRO A 74 9.59 9.63 17.71
N LEU A 75 8.31 9.41 18.05
CA LEU A 75 7.75 9.83 19.34
C LEU A 75 8.49 9.24 20.56
N ASN A 76 9.06 8.04 20.44
CA ASN A 76 9.85 7.40 21.50
C ASN A 76 11.25 8.02 21.72
N ARG A 77 11.67 8.94 20.85
CA ARG A 77 12.92 9.71 20.96
C ARG A 77 12.69 11.15 21.40
N LEU A 78 11.43 11.58 21.51
CA LEU A 78 11.09 12.90 22.03
C LEU A 78 11.17 12.90 23.56
N GLY A 79 11.77 13.94 24.12
CA GLY A 79 11.84 14.17 25.56
C GLY A 79 10.59 14.87 26.11
N THR A 80 10.49 14.90 27.43
CA THR A 80 9.36 15.54 28.14
C THR A 80 9.17 17.01 27.76
N ALA A 81 10.25 17.76 27.54
CA ALA A 81 10.17 19.17 27.18
C ALA A 81 9.52 19.40 25.80
N GLU A 82 9.71 18.48 24.86
CA GLU A 82 9.14 18.55 23.51
C GLU A 82 7.68 18.08 23.49
N LEU A 83 7.35 17.06 24.29
CA LEU A 83 5.99 16.51 24.41
C LEU A 83 5.08 17.37 25.30
N CYS A 84 5.64 18.14 26.22
CA CYS A 84 4.92 18.94 27.20
C CYS A 84 5.44 20.39 27.23
N PRO A 85 5.02 21.24 26.27
CA PRO A 85 5.53 22.62 26.14
C PRO A 85 5.03 23.59 27.23
N GLY A 86 4.30 23.10 28.24
CA GLY A 86 3.88 23.86 29.42
C GLY A 86 2.64 24.73 29.21
N SER A 87 2.24 25.41 30.30
CA SER A 87 1.01 26.22 30.37
C SER A 87 1.07 27.48 29.50
N GLU A 88 2.26 28.05 29.28
CA GLU A 88 2.44 29.23 28.44
C GLU A 88 2.11 28.94 26.97
N ALA A 89 2.59 27.80 26.44
CA ALA A 89 2.29 27.37 25.07
C ALA A 89 0.79 27.09 24.90
N LEU A 90 0.15 26.46 25.90
CA LEU A 90 -1.29 26.23 25.90
C LEU A 90 -2.09 27.54 25.91
N ALA A 91 -1.67 28.54 26.69
CA ALA A 91 -2.33 29.84 26.73
C ALA A 91 -2.29 30.54 25.35
N LYS A 92 -1.13 30.56 24.70
CA LYS A 92 -0.96 31.11 23.34
C LYS A 92 -1.84 30.39 22.31
N LEU A 93 -1.99 29.06 22.42
CA LEU A 93 -2.84 28.29 21.53
C LEU A 93 -4.33 28.65 21.72
N ASN A 94 -4.78 28.77 22.97
CA ASN A 94 -6.16 29.10 23.30
C ASN A 94 -6.55 30.52 22.84
N GLU A 95 -5.64 31.48 22.91
CA GLU A 95 -5.87 32.84 22.39
C GLU A 95 -6.04 32.87 20.86
N ARG A 96 -5.29 32.03 20.13
CA ARG A 96 -5.38 31.95 18.66
C ARG A 96 -6.66 31.29 18.13
N LEU A 97 -7.40 30.59 18.98
CA LEU A 97 -8.62 29.85 18.62
C LEU A 97 -9.91 30.54 19.12
N ARG A 98 -9.78 31.72 19.73
CA ARG A 98 -10.90 32.59 20.13
C ARG A 98 -11.20 33.63 19.06
#